data_AF-K6Z1Z5-F1
#
_entry.id   AF-K6Z1Z5-F1
#
_cell.length_a   1.000
_cell.length_b   1.000
_cell.length_c   1.000
_cell.angle_alpha   90.00
_cell.angle_beta   90.00
_cell.angle_gamma   90.00
#
_symmetry.space_group_name_H-M   'P 1'
#
loop_
_entity.id
_entity.type
_entity.pdbx_description
1 polymer ?
#
loop_
_entity_poly.entity_id
_entity_poly.type
_entity_poly.pdbx_seq_one_letter_code
_entity_poly.pdbx_strand_id
1 'polypeptide(L)'
;MNYELNHLDHEGLTFIAAALQILKSHNCETAVIKRLAKNNNDKNQVYIHKDISVFSSMFDLRFNERDESTSVTKSSSNPGERIPEAVFKHFSWVSTTGALHKVSDCKVILYAQYPETRLSRFQTNDREMPRSMSVDYTKLPDMKSRYLLIGTTKPGATVI
;
A
#
# COMPACT_ATOMS: atom_id res chain seq x y z
N MET A 1 -27.69 -0.28 2.33
CA MET A 1 -26.92 0.84 2.88
C MET A 1 -25.76 1.05 1.93
N ASN A 2 -25.69 2.20 1.26
CA ASN A 2 -24.61 2.46 0.29
C ASN A 2 -23.30 2.60 1.07
N TYR A 3 -22.28 1.87 0.64
CA TYR A 3 -20.97 1.97 1.25
C TYR A 3 -20.33 3.28 0.79
N GLU A 4 -19.99 4.15 1.74
CA GLU A 4 -19.46 5.48 1.45
C GLU A 4 -17.92 5.45 1.44
N LEU A 5 -17.35 5.93 0.33
CA LEU A 5 -15.92 6.14 0.19
C LEU A 5 -15.52 7.45 0.90
N ASN A 6 -14.29 7.55 1.39
CA ASN A 6 -13.86 8.72 2.16
C ASN A 6 -13.00 9.67 1.33
N HIS A 7 -12.56 10.76 1.96
CA HIS A 7 -11.71 11.78 1.35
C HIS A 7 -10.33 11.28 0.89
N LEU A 8 -9.95 10.02 1.15
CA LEU A 8 -8.73 9.40 0.62
C LEU A 8 -9.00 8.52 -0.62
N ASP A 9 -10.25 8.37 -1.01
CA ASP A 9 -10.67 7.62 -2.19
C ASP A 9 -10.95 8.58 -3.36
N HIS A 10 -10.06 8.60 -4.36
CA HIS A 10 -10.28 9.38 -5.58
C HIS A 10 -11.24 8.66 -6.53
N GLU A 11 -12.47 9.13 -6.59
CA GLU A 11 -13.49 8.62 -7.52
C GLU A 11 -13.61 9.44 -8.80
N GLY A 12 -14.11 8.82 -9.87
CA GLY A 12 -14.46 9.52 -11.11
C GLY A 12 -13.28 9.94 -11.98
N LEU A 13 -12.05 9.55 -11.65
CA LEU A 13 -10.89 9.76 -12.51
C LEU A 13 -10.98 8.87 -13.77
N THR A 14 -11.48 9.44 -14.86
CA THR A 14 -11.65 8.74 -16.14
C THR A 14 -10.37 8.61 -16.94
N PHE A 15 -9.38 9.46 -16.70
CA PHE A 15 -8.10 9.47 -17.43
C PHE A 15 -6.91 9.35 -16.49
N ILE A 16 -5.97 8.49 -16.86
CA ILE A 16 -4.69 8.31 -16.15
C ILE A 16 -3.92 9.63 -15.99
N ALA A 17 -4.05 10.55 -16.96
CA ALA A 17 -3.40 11.86 -16.91
C ALA A 17 -3.83 12.70 -15.71
N ALA A 18 -5.11 12.62 -15.30
CA ALA A 18 -5.60 13.33 -14.13
C ALA A 18 -4.96 12.79 -12.84
N ALA A 19 -4.88 11.47 -12.71
CA ALA A 19 -4.24 10.83 -11.57
C ALA A 19 -2.73 11.13 -11.50
N LEU A 20 -2.05 11.12 -12.65
CA LEU A 20 -0.63 11.51 -12.73
C LEU A 20 -0.40 12.99 -12.42
N GLN A 21 -1.37 13.87 -12.73
CA GLN A 21 -1.26 15.30 -12.40
C GLN A 21 -1.27 15.53 -10.88
N ILE A 22 -2.04 14.74 -10.13
CA ILE A 22 -2.03 14.78 -8.66
C ILE A 22 -0.64 14.41 -8.12
N LEU A 23 -0.03 13.33 -8.62
CA LEU A 23 1.33 12.95 -8.22
C LEU A 23 2.36 14.04 -8.59
N LYS A 24 2.21 14.65 -9.78
CA LYS A 24 3.07 15.76 -10.22
C LYS A 24 2.96 16.99 -9.32
N SER A 25 1.77 17.35 -8.82
CA SER A 25 1.64 18.46 -7.87
C SER A 25 2.33 18.20 -6.52
N HIS A 26 2.65 16.93 -6.22
CA HIS A 26 3.47 16.53 -5.07
C HIS A 26 4.94 16.27 -5.43
N ASN A 27 5.42 16.77 -6.57
CA ASN A 27 6.81 16.62 -7.06
C ASN A 27 7.24 15.16 -7.25
N CYS A 28 6.30 14.25 -7.50
CA CYS A 28 6.64 12.87 -7.85
C CYS A 28 7.20 12.85 -9.28
N GLU A 29 8.34 12.19 -9.45
CA GLU A 29 9.01 12.07 -10.76
C GLU A 29 8.72 10.74 -11.44
N THR A 30 8.48 9.70 -10.63
CA THR A 30 8.10 8.37 -11.10
C THR A 30 6.89 7.87 -10.32
N ALA A 31 6.13 7.00 -10.97
CA ALA A 31 4.93 6.41 -10.39
C ALA A 31 4.79 4.94 -10.79
N VAL A 32 4.36 4.11 -9.85
CA VAL A 32 3.95 2.72 -10.08
C VAL A 32 2.44 2.63 -9.99
N ILE A 33 1.80 2.00 -10.96
CA ILE A 33 0.34 1.85 -10.98
C ILE A 33 0.02 0.37 -10.88
N LYS A 34 -0.74 0.00 -9.84
CA LYS A 34 -1.18 -1.36 -9.58
C LYS A 34 -2.69 -1.43 -9.60
N ARG A 35 -3.26 -2.19 -10.54
CA ARG A 35 -4.66 -2.61 -10.44
C ARG A 35 -4.80 -3.56 -9.25
N LEU A 36 -5.72 -3.26 -8.33
CA LEU A 36 -5.94 -4.06 -7.13
C LEU A 36 -6.95 -5.17 -7.40
N ALA A 37 -6.54 -6.42 -7.15
CA ALA A 37 -7.45 -7.56 -7.16
C ALA A 37 -8.39 -7.50 -5.94
N LYS A 38 -9.51 -8.24 -5.98
CA LYS A 38 -10.48 -8.29 -4.87
C LYS A 38 -9.84 -8.64 -3.52
N ASN A 39 -8.85 -9.53 -3.52
CA ASN A 39 -8.13 -9.93 -2.32
C ASN A 39 -7.00 -8.97 -1.92
N ASN A 40 -6.78 -7.85 -2.62
CA ASN A 40 -5.85 -6.82 -2.18
C ASN A 40 -6.61 -5.80 -1.32
N ASN A 41 -6.55 -6.02 -0.01
CA ASN A 41 -7.21 -5.22 1.01
C ASN A 41 -6.36 -5.17 2.29
N ASP A 42 -6.80 -4.39 3.27
CA ASP A 42 -6.17 -4.20 4.57
C ASP A 42 -5.88 -5.52 5.32
N LYS A 43 -6.76 -6.52 5.19
CA LYS A 43 -6.59 -7.84 5.82
C LYS A 43 -5.57 -8.71 5.09
N ASN A 44 -5.68 -8.80 3.77
CA ASN A 44 -4.93 -9.75 2.94
C ASN A 44 -3.64 -9.17 2.36
N GLN A 45 -3.42 -7.87 2.55
CA GLN A 45 -2.30 -7.09 2.04
C GLN A 45 -2.35 -6.94 0.50
N VAL A 46 -1.63 -5.97 -0.04
CA VAL A 46 -1.57 -5.74 -1.49
C VAL A 46 -0.37 -6.48 -2.05
N TYR A 47 -0.60 -7.51 -2.87
CA TYR A 47 0.48 -8.15 -3.63
C TYR A 47 1.02 -7.20 -4.69
N ILE A 48 2.32 -6.97 -4.69
CA ILE A 48 2.96 -6.12 -5.69
C ILE A 48 3.71 -6.94 -6.72
N HIS A 49 4.77 -7.62 -6.30
CA HIS A 49 5.70 -8.30 -7.18
C HIS A 49 6.36 -9.49 -6.49
N LYS A 50 7.07 -10.33 -7.26
CA LYS A 50 7.82 -11.48 -6.72
C LYS A 50 9.16 -11.11 -6.07
N ASP A 51 9.64 -9.91 -6.36
CA ASP A 51 10.96 -9.44 -5.98
C ASP A 51 10.86 -8.01 -5.42
N ILE A 52 11.46 -7.82 -4.24
CA ILE A 52 11.54 -6.56 -3.51
C ILE A 52 12.57 -5.60 -4.10
N SER A 53 13.54 -6.09 -4.88
CA SER A 53 14.61 -5.28 -5.48
C SER A 53 14.09 -4.09 -6.30
N VAL A 54 12.98 -4.29 -7.00
CA VAL A 54 12.25 -3.26 -7.76
C VAL A 54 11.73 -2.15 -6.83
N PHE A 55 11.27 -2.50 -5.63
CA PHE A 55 10.81 -1.53 -4.64
C PHE A 55 11.97 -0.83 -3.95
N SER A 56 13.01 -1.57 -3.57
CA SER A 56 14.20 -1.02 -2.90
C SER A 56 14.97 -0.03 -3.78
N SER A 57 14.88 -0.16 -5.11
CA SER A 57 15.48 0.77 -6.06
C SER A 57 14.63 2.01 -6.35
N MET A 58 13.33 1.98 -6.05
CA MET A 58 12.38 3.07 -6.35
C MET A 58 11.97 3.88 -5.11
N PHE A 59 12.01 3.28 -3.91
CA PHE A 59 11.47 3.87 -2.69
C PHE A 59 12.50 3.90 -1.57
N ASP A 60 12.44 4.94 -0.73
CA ASP A 60 13.29 5.03 0.46
C ASP A 60 12.72 4.15 1.59
N LEU A 61 13.26 2.94 1.65
CA LEU A 61 12.88 1.89 2.56
C LEU A 61 13.92 1.72 3.67
N ARG A 62 13.46 1.60 4.91
CA ARG A 62 14.27 1.14 6.04
C ARG A 62 14.00 -0.33 6.28
N PHE A 63 15.01 -1.17 6.06
CA PHE A 63 14.95 -2.58 6.41
C PHE A 63 14.98 -2.72 7.94
N ASN A 64 14.03 -3.48 8.47
CA ASN A 64 14.05 -3.96 9.84
C ASN A 64 14.07 -5.48 9.78
N GLU A 65 15.02 -6.10 10.47
CA GLU A 65 14.87 -7.50 10.87
C GLU A 65 13.94 -7.52 12.10
N ARG A 66 12.75 -8.10 11.98
CA ARG A 66 11.92 -8.36 13.16
C ARG A 66 12.55 -9.46 14.01
N ASP A 67 12.47 -9.27 15.32
CA ASP A 67 12.59 -10.36 16.29
C ASP A 67 11.52 -11.45 16.03
N GLU A 68 11.84 -12.66 16.49
CA GLU A 68 11.21 -13.94 16.14
C GLU A 68 9.66 -13.93 16.10
N SER A 69 9.09 -14.60 15.09
CA SER A 69 7.65 -14.82 14.98
C SER A 69 7.17 -15.78 16.09
N THR A 70 6.27 -15.31 16.96
CA THR A 70 5.63 -16.13 18.01
C THR A 70 4.42 -16.93 17.52
N SER A 71 4.16 -16.96 16.21
CA SER A 71 2.91 -17.51 15.67
C SER A 71 2.95 -19.04 15.54
N VAL A 72 2.31 -19.74 16.49
CA VAL A 72 2.24 -21.21 16.59
C VAL A 72 1.02 -21.81 15.86
N THR A 73 0.21 -21.00 15.17
CA THR A 73 -1.17 -21.38 14.78
C THR A 73 -1.40 -21.71 13.30
N LYS A 74 -0.37 -21.76 12.45
CA LYS A 74 -0.51 -22.25 11.06
C LYS A 74 0.32 -23.51 10.87
N SER A 75 -0.32 -24.59 10.39
CA SER A 75 0.30 -25.91 10.18
C SER A 75 1.42 -25.96 9.12
N SER A 76 1.82 -24.80 8.59
CA SER A 76 2.91 -24.64 7.62
C SER A 76 3.86 -23.48 7.95
N SER A 77 3.71 -22.84 9.11
CA SER A 77 4.68 -21.83 9.55
C SER A 77 5.85 -22.54 10.22
N ASN A 78 7.03 -22.51 9.60
CA ASN A 78 8.29 -22.83 10.29
C ASN A 78 8.49 -21.82 11.43
N PRO A 79 8.35 -22.22 12.71
CA PRO A 79 8.62 -21.33 13.82
C PRO A 79 10.11 -20.93 13.76
N GLY A 80 10.41 -19.62 13.74
CA GLY A 80 11.79 -19.10 13.73
C GLY A 80 12.29 -18.50 12.42
N GLU A 81 11.58 -18.62 11.29
CA GLU A 81 11.97 -17.90 10.07
C GLU A 81 11.70 -16.39 10.21
N ARG A 82 12.76 -15.59 10.16
CA ARG A 82 12.68 -14.13 10.09
C ARG A 82 12.01 -13.74 8.78
N ILE A 83 10.90 -13.02 8.85
CA ILE A 83 10.25 -12.44 7.67
C ILE A 83 10.89 -11.06 7.47
N PRO A 84 11.72 -10.85 6.42
CA PRO A 84 12.30 -9.55 6.16
C PRO A 84 11.18 -8.53 5.88
N GLU A 85 11.22 -7.41 6.59
CA GLU A 85 10.31 -6.30 6.34
C GLU A 85 11.07 -5.00 6.09
N ALA A 86 10.51 -4.18 5.22
CA ALA A 86 11.02 -2.87 4.88
C ALA A 86 9.90 -1.85 5.13
N VAL A 87 10.16 -0.86 5.97
CA VAL A 87 9.20 0.19 6.30
C VAL A 87 9.51 1.41 5.44
N PHE A 88 8.49 2.04 4.85
CA PHE A 88 8.67 3.31 4.15
C PHE A 88 9.08 4.38 5.15
N LYS A 89 10.17 5.11 4.89
CA LYS A 89 10.56 6.23 5.78
C LYS A 89 9.53 7.36 5.74
N HIS A 90 8.98 7.61 4.56
CA HIS A 90 7.96 8.62 4.33
C HIS A 90 6.87 8.05 3.42
N PHE A 91 5.67 7.93 3.96
CA PHE A 91 4.49 7.48 3.23
C PHE A 91 3.30 8.37 3.60
N SER A 92 2.57 8.86 2.62
CA SER A 92 1.33 9.62 2.83
C SER A 92 0.30 9.27 1.78
N TRP A 93 -0.97 9.29 2.17
CA TRP A 93 -2.09 9.32 1.24
C TRP A 93 -2.36 10.76 0.78
N VAL A 94 -2.72 10.95 -0.48
CA VAL A 94 -3.25 12.22 -1.00
C VAL A 94 -4.76 12.19 -0.88
N SER A 95 -5.34 13.15 -0.18
CA SER A 95 -6.80 13.31 -0.15
C SER A 95 -7.34 13.86 -1.47
N THR A 96 -8.66 13.80 -1.65
CA THR A 96 -9.38 14.44 -2.77
C THR A 96 -9.22 15.96 -2.79
N THR A 97 -8.76 16.57 -1.69
CA THR A 97 -8.43 18.01 -1.61
C THR A 97 -6.95 18.31 -1.87
N GLY A 98 -6.13 17.28 -2.14
CA GLY A 98 -4.67 17.40 -2.31
C GLY A 98 -3.89 17.49 -0.99
N ALA A 99 -4.52 17.25 0.16
CA ALA A 99 -3.82 17.24 1.44
C ALA A 99 -3.08 15.91 1.64
N LEU A 100 -1.92 15.96 2.31
CA LEU A 100 -1.14 14.76 2.63
C LEU A 100 -1.49 14.23 4.02
N HIS A 101 -1.87 12.95 4.08
CA HIS A 101 -2.19 12.25 5.32
C HIS A 101 -1.13 11.18 5.59
N LYS A 102 -0.27 11.43 6.58
CA LYS A 102 0.88 10.59 6.88
C LYS A 102 0.48 9.22 7.41
N VAL A 103 1.15 8.19 6.91
CA VAL A 103 1.09 6.79 7.38
C VAL A 103 2.41 6.45 8.06
N SER A 104 2.36 6.07 9.34
CA SER A 104 3.56 5.79 10.13
C SER A 104 4.21 4.45 9.84
N ASP A 105 3.40 3.45 9.48
CA ASP A 105 3.82 2.05 9.57
C ASP A 105 3.70 1.27 8.26
N CYS A 106 3.46 1.96 7.14
CA CYS A 106 3.35 1.30 5.84
C CYS A 106 4.63 0.53 5.57
N LYS A 107 4.46 -0.75 5.24
CA LYS A 107 5.58 -1.66 5.08
C LYS A 107 5.41 -2.59 3.90
N VAL A 108 6.55 -2.93 3.35
CA VAL A 108 6.78 -3.99 2.40
C VAL A 108 7.19 -5.24 3.18
N ILE A 109 6.43 -6.33 3.03
CA ILE A 109 6.70 -7.62 3.67
C ILE A 109 7.15 -8.59 2.58
N LEU A 110 8.34 -9.17 2.77
CA LEU A 110 8.86 -10.23 1.90
C LEU A 110 8.59 -11.58 2.55
N TYR A 111 7.80 -12.40 1.90
CA TYR A 111 7.67 -13.80 2.30
C TYR A 111 8.81 -14.59 1.63
N ALA A 112 9.62 -15.30 2.41
CA ALA A 112 10.70 -16.12 1.83
C ALA A 112 10.17 -17.44 1.26
N GLN A 113 9.12 -17.99 1.90
CA GLN A 113 8.47 -19.25 1.54
C GLN A 113 7.71 -19.18 0.19
N TYR A 114 7.32 -17.98 -0.21
CA TYR A 114 6.74 -17.68 -1.52
C TYR A 114 7.39 -16.42 -2.01
N PRO A 115 8.08 -16.37 -3.16
CA PRO A 115 8.73 -15.15 -3.65
C PRO A 115 7.64 -14.14 -4.00
N GLU A 116 7.15 -13.44 -3.00
CA GLU A 116 6.08 -12.45 -3.05
C GLU A 116 6.36 -11.34 -2.07
N THR A 117 6.09 -10.13 -2.55
CA THR A 117 6.26 -8.89 -1.83
C THR A 117 4.90 -8.23 -1.69
N ARG A 118 4.51 -7.92 -0.46
CA ARG A 118 3.19 -7.35 -0.15
C ARG A 118 3.27 -6.03 0.62
N LEU A 119 2.39 -5.09 0.30
CA LEU A 119 2.19 -3.87 1.10
C LEU A 119 1.16 -4.10 2.20
N SER A 120 1.47 -3.60 3.39
CA SER A 120 0.60 -3.66 4.57
C SER A 120 0.65 -2.34 5.36
N ARG A 121 -0.24 -2.22 6.36
CA ARG A 121 -0.30 -1.10 7.32
C ARG A 121 -0.59 0.25 6.64
N PHE A 122 -1.75 0.35 6.01
CA PHE A 122 -2.19 1.52 5.26
C PHE A 122 -2.80 2.65 6.10
N GLN A 123 -2.91 2.48 7.42
CA GLN A 123 -3.61 3.45 8.27
C GLN A 123 -2.76 4.69 8.53
N THR A 124 -3.37 5.85 8.37
CA THR A 124 -2.79 7.14 8.74
C THR A 124 -2.61 7.23 10.26
N ASN A 125 -1.90 8.27 10.71
CA ASN A 125 -1.77 8.58 12.14
C ASN A 125 -3.13 8.79 12.82
N ASP A 126 -4.13 9.25 12.08
CA ASP A 126 -5.51 9.45 12.54
C ASP A 126 -6.37 8.18 12.45
N ARG A 127 -5.74 7.03 12.17
CA ARG A 127 -6.36 5.70 12.04
C ARG A 127 -7.33 5.57 10.87
N GLU A 128 -7.19 6.42 9.86
CA GLU A 128 -7.96 6.36 8.63
C GLU A 128 -7.19 5.66 7.52
N MET A 129 -7.89 5.14 6.52
CA MET A 129 -7.31 4.63 5.28
C MET A 129 -8.35 4.81 4.16
N PRO A 130 -7.97 4.78 2.87
CA PRO A 130 -8.94 4.75 1.80
C PRO A 130 -9.92 3.60 2.05
N ARG A 131 -11.22 3.89 2.06
CA ARG A 131 -12.25 2.88 2.38
C ARG A 131 -12.28 1.79 1.32
N SER A 132 -11.87 2.12 0.09
CA SER A 132 -11.66 1.17 -0.99
C SER A 132 -10.61 0.10 -0.69
N MET A 133 -9.74 0.31 0.32
CA MET A 133 -8.75 -0.69 0.78
C MET A 133 -9.33 -1.67 1.80
N SER A 134 -10.50 -1.41 2.36
CA SER A 134 -11.08 -2.27 3.40
C SER A 134 -11.60 -3.60 2.86
N VAL A 135 -11.51 -4.65 3.67
CA VAL A 135 -12.14 -5.94 3.37
C VAL A 135 -13.64 -5.80 3.12
N ASP A 136 -14.32 -4.91 3.84
CA ASP A 136 -15.77 -4.71 3.73
C ASP A 136 -16.15 -4.13 2.37
N TYR A 137 -15.40 -3.14 1.86
CA TYR A 137 -15.58 -2.63 0.51
C TYR A 137 -15.39 -3.73 -0.54
N THR A 138 -14.34 -4.56 -0.38
CA THR A 138 -14.03 -5.62 -1.36
C THR A 138 -15.05 -6.76 -1.39
N LYS A 139 -15.97 -6.84 -0.43
CA LYS A 139 -17.05 -7.83 -0.40
C LYS A 139 -18.32 -7.35 -1.09
N LEU A 140 -18.42 -6.06 -1.41
CA LEU A 140 -19.60 -5.50 -2.06
C LEU A 140 -19.81 -6.14 -3.44
N PRO A 141 -21.07 -6.42 -3.82
CA PRO A 141 -21.40 -7.02 -5.11
C PRO A 141 -21.07 -6.09 -6.29
N ASP A 142 -21.12 -4.78 -6.07
CA ASP A 142 -20.90 -3.69 -7.03
C ASP A 142 -19.55 -2.99 -6.85
N MET A 143 -18.57 -3.67 -6.22
CA MET A 143 -17.21 -3.14 -6.04
C MET A 143 -16.63 -2.64 -7.37
N LYS A 144 -16.28 -1.35 -7.42
CA LYS A 144 -15.65 -0.74 -8.59
C LYS A 144 -14.21 -1.25 -8.77
N SER A 145 -13.69 -1.13 -9.99
CA SER A 145 -12.25 -1.38 -10.23
C SER A 145 -11.41 -0.37 -9.45
N ARG A 146 -10.35 -0.87 -8.79
CA ARG A 146 -9.47 -0.07 -7.94
C ARG A 146 -8.06 -0.08 -8.47
N TYR A 147 -7.39 1.05 -8.35
CA TYR A 147 -6.00 1.24 -8.74
C TYR A 147 -5.26 1.93 -7.59
N LEU A 148 -4.08 1.40 -7.27
CA LEU A 148 -3.14 1.99 -6.34
C LEU A 148 -2.05 2.67 -7.15
N LEU A 149 -1.86 3.97 -6.97
CA LEU A 149 -0.83 4.74 -7.65
C LEU A 149 0.20 5.16 -6.61
N ILE A 150 1.44 4.71 -6.75
CA ILE A 150 2.51 5.00 -5.81
C ILE A 150 3.51 5.92 -6.49
N GLY A 151 3.48 7.20 -6.13
CA GLY A 151 4.45 8.20 -6.58
C GLY A 151 5.67 8.26 -5.66
N THR A 152 6.83 8.53 -6.24
CA THR A 152 8.07 8.79 -5.47
C THR A 152 8.73 10.09 -5.94
N THR A 153 9.25 10.83 -4.99
CA THR A 153 10.00 12.09 -5.18
C THR A 153 11.51 11.80 -5.22
N LYS A 154 12.34 12.74 -5.72
CA LYS A 154 13.81 12.62 -5.66
C LYS A 154 14.42 12.31 -4.29
N PRO A 155 13.92 12.85 -3.15
CA PRO A 155 14.37 12.41 -1.83
C PRO A 155 13.77 11.08 -1.36
N GLY A 156 13.05 10.34 -2.23
CA GLY A 156 12.46 9.04 -1.93
C GLY A 156 11.18 9.08 -1.09
N ALA A 157 10.63 10.27 -0.84
CA ALA A 157 9.33 10.39 -0.18
C ALA A 157 8.23 9.81 -1.07
N THR A 158 7.39 8.96 -0.48
CA THR A 158 6.36 8.21 -1.18
C THR A 158 4.98 8.80 -0.92
N VAL A 159 4.22 9.00 -1.99
CA VAL A 159 2.87 9.57 -1.97
C VAL A 159 1.94 8.65 -2.74
N ILE A 160 0.76 8.34 -2.17
CA ILE A 160 -0.22 7.42 -2.76
C ILE A 160 -1.60 8.06 -2.87
#